data_AF-A0AAR5Q0R4-F1
#
_entry.id   AF-A0AAR5Q0R4-F1
#
_cell.length_a   1.000
_cell.length_b   1.000
_cell.length_c   1.000
_cell.angle_alpha   90.00
_cell.angle_beta   90.00
_cell.angle_gamma   90.00
#
_symmetry.space_group_name_H-M   'P 1'
#
loop_
_entity.id
_entity.type
_entity.pdbx_description
1 polymer ?
#
loop_
_entity_poly.entity_id
_entity_poly.type
_entity_poly.pdbx_seq_one_letter_code
_entity_poly.pdbx_strand_id
1 'polypeptide(L)'
;MEGILWKWTNYWNGWQTRWFILENGILSYYKSQDEVKQGCKGSIKVQACEINVSSIDHTRMDLVIPGEQHMYLRAATSQERQQWLVALGTAKACVHSRRGKENRKKWLFFIAKSPDSLKSKKSELKLYCDLLMQQVHVIKNSAQAPDGPQIENMDETTRLLGATCDTFIKTLDDCMKLAANGIYEMPINNEVILPPITIKKVFKRSNSGKT
;
A
#
# COMPACT_ATOMS: atom_id res chain seq x y z
N MET A 1 -7.72 8.22 -4.14
CA MET A 1 -6.72 8.63 -5.14
C MET A 1 -7.44 8.78 -6.46
N GLU A 2 -7.12 9.81 -7.24
CA GLU A 2 -7.72 10.03 -8.55
C GLU A 2 -6.67 10.55 -9.53
N GLY A 3 -6.86 10.31 -10.82
CA GLY A 3 -5.92 10.73 -11.86
C GLY A 3 -6.13 10.05 -13.19
N ILE A 4 -5.37 10.49 -14.20
CA ILE A 4 -5.41 9.90 -15.55
C ILE A 4 -4.53 8.66 -15.59
N LEU A 5 -5.06 7.57 -16.16
CA LEU A 5 -4.27 6.42 -16.58
C LEU A 5 -4.64 6.08 -18.03
N TRP A 6 -3.68 5.50 -18.73
CA TRP A 6 -3.90 4.89 -20.03
C TRP A 6 -4.44 3.49 -19.82
N LYS A 7 -5.63 3.21 -20.34
CA LYS A 7 -6.26 1.89 -20.32
C LYS A 7 -6.21 1.29 -21.72
N TRP A 8 -5.75 0.05 -21.83
CA TRP A 8 -5.92 -0.70 -23.07
C TRP A 8 -7.40 -1.02 -23.30
N THR A 9 -7.88 -0.76 -24.51
CA THR A 9 -9.28 -0.96 -24.88
C THR A 9 -9.46 -2.15 -25.82
N ASN A 10 -8.87 -2.12 -27.00
CA ASN A 10 -8.84 -3.21 -27.98
C ASN A 10 -7.72 -2.97 -28.99
N TYR A 11 -7.51 -3.90 -29.94
CA TYR A 11 -6.47 -3.74 -30.98
C TYR A 11 -6.69 -2.55 -31.92
N TRP A 12 -7.94 -2.10 -32.08
CA TRP A 12 -8.28 -1.00 -32.98
C TRP A 12 -8.03 0.39 -32.36
N ASN A 13 -8.38 0.55 -31.08
CA ASN A 13 -8.32 1.81 -30.35
C ASN A 13 -7.10 1.91 -29.42
N GLY A 14 -6.46 0.79 -29.12
CA GLY A 14 -5.26 0.70 -28.32
C GLY A 14 -5.39 1.26 -26.90
N TRP A 15 -4.36 2.00 -26.48
CA TRP A 15 -4.28 2.69 -25.20
C TRP A 15 -5.07 4.00 -25.26
N GLN A 16 -5.99 4.19 -24.32
CA GLN A 16 -6.83 5.37 -24.25
C GLN A 16 -6.76 5.98 -22.85
N THR A 17 -6.66 7.30 -22.76
CA THR A 17 -6.71 8.01 -21.48
C THR A 17 -8.09 7.89 -20.86
N ARG A 18 -8.12 7.55 -19.58
CA ARG A 18 -9.34 7.49 -18.77
C ARG A 18 -9.07 8.09 -17.41
N TRP A 19 -10.09 8.72 -16.84
CA TRP A 19 -10.02 9.24 -15.49
C TRP A 19 -10.35 8.11 -14.51
N PHE A 20 -9.43 7.82 -13.60
CA PHE A 20 -9.59 6.79 -12.59
C PHE A 20 -9.79 7.41 -11.22
N ILE A 21 -10.67 6.79 -10.44
CA ILE A 21 -10.93 7.14 -9.05
C ILE A 21 -10.88 5.86 -8.23
N LEU A 22 -9.95 5.80 -7.30
CA LEU A 22 -9.84 4.77 -6.28
C LEU A 22 -10.50 5.29 -4.99
N GLU A 23 -11.64 4.70 -4.65
CA GLU A 23 -12.39 5.04 -3.46
C GLU A 23 -12.97 3.79 -2.79
N ASN A 24 -12.88 3.70 -1.47
CA ASN A 24 -13.49 2.61 -0.67
C ASN A 24 -13.12 1.19 -1.15
N GLY A 25 -11.87 1.00 -1.62
CA GLY A 25 -11.41 -0.30 -2.13
C GLY A 25 -11.92 -0.66 -3.54
N ILE A 26 -12.56 0.28 -4.22
CA ILE A 26 -13.09 0.13 -5.58
C ILE A 26 -12.35 1.12 -6.48
N LEU A 27 -11.74 0.60 -7.55
CA LEU A 27 -11.16 1.40 -8.62
C LEU A 27 -12.20 1.54 -9.74
N SER A 28 -12.73 2.75 -9.92
CA SER A 28 -13.70 3.08 -10.96
C SER A 28 -13.05 3.93 -12.04
N TYR A 29 -13.51 3.83 -13.28
CA TYR A 29 -13.02 4.68 -14.37
C TYR A 29 -14.14 5.35 -15.18
N TYR A 30 -13.78 6.50 -15.73
CA TYR A 30 -14.64 7.41 -16.47
C TYR A 30 -13.92 7.84 -17.75
N LYS A 31 -14.69 8.36 -18.72
CA LYS A 31 -14.10 8.83 -19.98
C LYS A 31 -13.23 10.06 -19.77
N SER A 32 -13.67 10.99 -18.92
CA SER A 32 -12.92 12.17 -18.46
C SER A 32 -13.35 12.55 -17.03
N GLN A 33 -12.64 13.52 -16.43
CA GLN A 33 -12.96 14.04 -15.10
C GLN A 33 -14.33 14.74 -15.05
N ASP A 34 -14.70 15.46 -16.10
CA ASP A 34 -15.99 16.18 -16.19
C ASP A 34 -17.18 15.23 -16.38
N GLU A 35 -16.94 14.06 -16.97
CA GLU A 35 -17.96 13.04 -17.22
C GLU A 35 -18.22 12.13 -16.00
N VAL A 36 -17.66 12.40 -14.82
CA VAL A 36 -17.93 11.61 -13.59
C VAL A 36 -19.44 11.60 -13.26
N LYS A 37 -20.16 12.69 -13.54
CA LYS A 37 -21.62 12.80 -13.35
C LYS A 37 -22.44 11.95 -14.31
N GLN A 38 -21.85 11.51 -15.44
CA GLN A 38 -22.52 10.68 -16.44
C GLN A 38 -22.49 9.19 -16.09
N GLY A 39 -21.85 8.82 -14.98
CA GLY A 39 -21.77 7.44 -14.49
C GLY A 39 -20.47 6.74 -14.88
N CYS A 40 -20.09 5.75 -14.06
CA CYS A 40 -18.86 4.98 -14.26
C CYS A 40 -18.96 4.07 -15.48
N LYS A 41 -17.88 3.98 -16.26
CA LYS A 41 -17.80 3.05 -17.41
C LYS A 41 -17.43 1.62 -16.99
N GLY A 42 -16.84 1.48 -15.80
CA GLY A 42 -16.55 0.20 -15.18
C GLY A 42 -15.83 0.40 -13.85
N SER A 43 -15.82 -0.65 -13.04
CA SER A 43 -15.14 -0.66 -11.76
C SER A 43 -14.55 -2.04 -11.43
N ILE A 44 -13.51 -2.06 -10.60
CA ILE A 44 -12.86 -3.26 -10.07
C ILE A 44 -12.79 -3.15 -8.56
N LYS A 45 -13.15 -4.22 -7.86
CA LYS A 45 -12.87 -4.37 -6.43
C LYS A 45 -11.39 -4.72 -6.26
N VAL A 46 -10.63 -3.82 -5.67
CA VAL A 46 -9.17 -3.97 -5.54
C VAL A 46 -8.80 -5.15 -4.63
N GLN A 47 -9.68 -5.52 -3.69
CA GLN A 47 -9.48 -6.70 -2.84
C GLN A 47 -9.38 -8.00 -3.65
N ALA A 48 -10.21 -8.13 -4.68
CA ALA A 48 -10.33 -9.34 -5.48
C ALA A 48 -9.34 -9.39 -6.65
N CYS A 49 -8.61 -8.29 -6.93
CA CYS A 49 -7.66 -8.24 -8.03
C CYS A 49 -6.22 -8.48 -7.58
N GLU A 50 -5.47 -9.20 -8.38
CA GLU A 50 -4.01 -9.27 -8.38
C GLU A 50 -3.43 -8.07 -9.13
N ILE A 51 -2.32 -7.53 -8.63
CA ILE A 51 -1.64 -6.38 -9.21
C ILE A 51 -0.33 -6.89 -9.82
N ASN A 52 -0.28 -6.90 -11.16
CA ASN A 52 0.88 -7.35 -11.91
C ASN A 52 1.71 -6.15 -12.35
N VAL A 53 2.95 -6.11 -11.87
CA VAL A 53 3.88 -5.00 -12.08
C VAL A 53 4.91 -5.43 -13.12
N SER A 54 4.96 -4.75 -14.27
CA SER A 54 5.97 -5.02 -15.29
C SER A 54 7.39 -4.69 -14.79
N SER A 55 8.33 -5.62 -14.93
CA SER A 55 9.75 -5.39 -14.62
C SER A 55 10.50 -4.62 -15.71
N ILE A 56 9.96 -4.61 -16.94
CA ILE A 56 10.60 -4.01 -18.12
C ILE A 56 10.03 -2.62 -18.40
N ASP A 57 8.71 -2.45 -18.22
CA ASP A 57 8.02 -1.19 -18.46
C ASP A 57 7.68 -0.53 -17.12
N HIS A 58 8.49 0.45 -16.74
CA HIS A 58 8.34 1.18 -15.49
C HIS A 58 7.12 2.10 -15.41
N THR A 59 6.26 2.13 -16.43
CA THR A 59 4.97 2.84 -16.44
C THR A 59 3.77 1.91 -16.39
N ARG A 60 3.96 0.60 -16.66
CA ARG A 60 2.88 -0.37 -16.82
C ARG A 60 2.55 -1.12 -15.53
N MET A 61 1.25 -1.24 -15.27
CA MET A 61 0.70 -2.05 -14.18
C MET A 61 -0.63 -2.66 -14.65
N ASP A 62 -0.85 -3.93 -14.39
CA ASP A 62 -2.04 -4.63 -14.86
C ASP A 62 -2.83 -5.15 -13.65
N LEU A 63 -4.15 -5.00 -13.68
CA LEU A 63 -5.07 -5.49 -12.65
C LEU A 63 -5.84 -6.68 -13.18
N VAL A 64 -5.75 -7.80 -12.46
CA VAL A 64 -6.32 -9.07 -12.89
C VAL A 64 -7.23 -9.61 -11.79
N ILE A 65 -8.50 -9.83 -12.10
CA ILE A 65 -9.40 -10.63 -11.27
C ILE A 65 -9.47 -12.02 -11.93
N PRO A 66 -8.90 -13.06 -11.29
CA PRO A 66 -8.88 -14.40 -11.86
C PRO A 66 -10.28 -14.87 -12.29
N GLY A 67 -10.42 -15.24 -13.56
CA GLY A 67 -11.68 -15.76 -14.12
C GLY A 67 -12.77 -14.72 -14.42
N GLU A 68 -12.52 -13.42 -14.20
CA GLU A 68 -13.55 -12.38 -14.38
C GLU A 68 -13.10 -11.24 -15.29
N GLN A 69 -12.08 -10.47 -14.88
CA GLN A 69 -11.75 -9.22 -15.56
C GLN A 69 -10.25 -8.93 -15.58
N HIS A 70 -9.74 -8.52 -16.74
CA HIS A 70 -8.36 -8.06 -16.92
C HIS A 70 -8.35 -6.60 -17.36
N MET A 71 -7.55 -5.78 -16.69
CA MET A 71 -7.41 -4.36 -16.98
C MET A 71 -5.94 -4.01 -17.09
N TYR A 72 -5.50 -3.72 -18.31
CA TYR A 72 -4.14 -3.28 -18.58
C TYR A 72 -4.04 -1.76 -18.44
N LEU A 73 -3.13 -1.29 -17.59
CA LEU A 73 -2.98 0.13 -17.26
C LEU A 73 -1.54 0.61 -17.44
N ARG A 74 -1.41 1.88 -17.80
CA ARG A 74 -0.15 2.61 -17.84
C ARG A 74 -0.32 3.99 -17.22
N ALA A 75 0.61 4.38 -16.36
CA ALA A 75 0.72 5.75 -15.86
C ALA A 75 1.50 6.62 -16.85
N ALA A 76 1.44 7.95 -16.71
CA ALA A 76 2.25 8.83 -17.57
C ALA A 76 3.74 8.76 -17.20
N THR A 77 4.05 8.53 -15.92
CA THR A 77 5.43 8.42 -15.41
C THR A 77 5.60 7.24 -14.46
N SER A 78 6.86 6.85 -14.21
CA SER A 78 7.20 5.82 -13.22
C SER A 78 6.87 6.25 -11.79
N GLN A 79 6.96 7.55 -11.50
CA GLN A 79 6.57 8.10 -10.21
C GLN A 79 5.06 8.00 -9.99
N GLU A 80 4.26 8.40 -10.98
CA GLU A 80 2.80 8.26 -10.91
C GLU A 80 2.38 6.79 -10.78
N ARG A 81 3.02 5.89 -11.53
CA ARG A 81 2.80 4.45 -11.37
C ARG A 81 3.04 4.02 -9.93
N GLN A 82 4.16 4.45 -9.33
CA GLN A 82 4.46 4.10 -7.94
C GLN A 82 3.41 4.62 -6.97
N GLN A 83 2.92 5.86 -7.17
CA GLN A 83 1.81 6.41 -6.37
C GLN A 83 0.55 5.56 -6.48
N TRP A 84 0.21 5.12 -7.70
CA TRP A 84 -0.94 4.24 -7.94
C TRP A 84 -0.77 2.87 -7.29
N LEU A 85 0.42 2.26 -7.41
CA LEU A 85 0.72 0.97 -6.76
C LEU A 85 0.60 1.07 -5.24
N VAL A 86 1.12 2.14 -4.63
CA VAL A 86 1.00 2.39 -3.19
C VAL A 86 -0.47 2.53 -2.78
N ALA A 87 -1.25 3.32 -3.52
CA ALA A 87 -2.66 3.53 -3.21
C ALA A 87 -3.50 2.25 -3.39
N LEU A 88 -3.27 1.49 -4.46
CA LEU A 88 -3.94 0.22 -4.72
C LEU A 88 -3.57 -0.84 -3.67
N GLY A 89 -2.28 -0.96 -3.32
CA GLY A 89 -1.81 -1.86 -2.27
C GLY A 89 -2.40 -1.51 -0.90
N THR A 90 -2.45 -0.21 -0.57
CA THR A 90 -3.10 0.29 0.65
C THR A 90 -4.59 -0.05 0.65
N ALA A 91 -5.29 0.26 -0.45
CA ALA A 91 -6.71 -0.03 -0.57
C ALA A 91 -7.01 -1.53 -0.46
N LYS A 92 -6.15 -2.39 -1.03
CA LYS A 92 -6.25 -3.85 -0.93
C LYS A 92 -6.12 -4.33 0.52
N ALA A 93 -5.19 -3.76 1.29
CA ALA A 93 -4.99 -4.08 2.69
C ALA A 93 -6.15 -3.60 3.59
N CYS A 94 -6.76 -2.45 3.28
CA CYS A 94 -7.82 -1.83 4.08
C CYS A 94 -9.18 -2.55 4.06
N VAL A 95 -9.42 -3.51 3.16
CA VAL A 95 -10.78 -4.10 2.97
C VAL A 95 -11.22 -5.06 4.09
N HIS A 96 -10.35 -5.35 5.06
CA HIS A 96 -10.75 -6.09 6.27
C HIS A 96 -11.59 -5.26 7.26
N SER A 97 -11.86 -3.97 7.00
CA SER A 97 -12.64 -3.12 7.92
C SER A 97 -13.89 -2.54 7.26
N ARG A 98 -15.06 -3.15 7.53
CA ARG A 98 -16.38 -2.62 7.14
C ARG A 98 -16.81 -1.34 7.88
N ARG A 99 -15.93 -0.67 8.65
CA ARG A 99 -16.28 0.47 9.51
C ARG A 99 -15.54 1.79 9.16
N GLY A 100 -15.35 2.06 7.86
CA GLY A 100 -14.41 3.10 7.35
C GLY A 100 -14.92 4.55 7.17
N LYS A 101 -16.02 4.98 7.82
CA LYS A 101 -16.47 6.40 7.71
C LYS A 101 -16.00 7.28 8.88
N GLU A 102 -15.98 6.77 10.10
CA GLU A 102 -15.55 7.51 11.30
C GLU A 102 -14.02 7.51 11.46
N ASN A 103 -13.39 6.36 11.17
CA ASN A 103 -11.93 6.23 11.18
C ASN A 103 -11.24 7.08 10.09
N ARG A 104 -11.93 7.49 9.02
CA ARG A 104 -11.35 8.37 7.99
C ARG A 104 -11.06 9.78 8.52
N LYS A 105 -11.99 10.34 9.32
CA LYS A 105 -11.81 11.65 9.97
C LYS A 105 -10.77 11.58 11.08
N LYS A 106 -10.77 10.48 11.85
CA LYS A 106 -9.74 10.22 12.87
C LYS A 106 -8.36 10.05 12.22
N TRP A 107 -8.24 9.29 11.15
CA TRP A 107 -6.98 9.09 10.40
C TRP A 107 -6.45 10.38 9.76
N LEU A 108 -7.31 11.17 9.10
CA LEU A 108 -6.93 12.49 8.58
C LEU A 108 -6.49 13.45 9.70
N PHE A 109 -7.14 13.40 10.87
CA PHE A 109 -6.77 14.19 12.05
C PHE A 109 -5.43 13.75 12.65
N PHE A 110 -5.15 12.44 12.73
CA PHE A 110 -3.87 11.92 13.21
C PHE A 110 -2.72 12.21 12.23
N ILE A 111 -2.95 12.12 10.91
CA ILE A 111 -1.95 12.50 9.89
C ILE A 111 -1.63 13.98 9.89
N ALA A 112 -2.60 14.84 10.21
CA ALA A 112 -2.38 16.27 10.37
C ALA A 112 -1.54 16.60 11.62
N LYS A 113 -1.51 15.71 12.62
CA LYS A 113 -0.78 15.88 13.89
C LYS A 113 0.56 15.12 13.95
N SER A 114 0.73 14.07 13.15
CA SER A 114 1.96 13.27 13.04
C SER A 114 3.02 13.69 11.99
N PRO A 115 2.87 14.75 11.16
CA PRO A 115 3.84 15.01 10.10
C PRO A 115 5.18 15.48 10.66
N ASP A 116 5.18 16.19 11.79
CA ASP A 116 6.41 16.68 12.41
C ASP A 116 7.18 15.57 13.11
N SER A 117 6.47 14.60 13.72
CA SER A 117 7.10 13.42 14.30
C SER A 117 7.75 12.54 13.24
N LEU A 118 7.06 12.21 12.14
CA LEU A 118 7.66 11.37 11.09
C LEU A 118 8.81 12.09 10.37
N LYS A 119 8.67 13.40 10.13
CA LYS A 119 9.75 14.23 9.58
C LYS A 119 10.97 14.28 10.50
N SER A 120 10.76 14.43 11.81
CA SER A 120 11.86 14.40 12.81
C SER A 120 12.60 13.07 12.77
N LYS A 121 11.89 11.93 12.89
CA LYS A 121 12.54 10.62 12.85
C LYS A 121 13.23 10.35 11.50
N LYS A 122 12.68 10.85 10.39
CA LYS A 122 13.36 10.77 9.07
C LYS A 122 14.68 11.55 9.06
N SER A 123 14.72 12.72 9.69
CA SER A 123 15.96 13.50 9.85
C SER A 123 16.96 12.78 10.76
N GLU A 124 16.51 12.18 11.86
CA GLU A 124 17.35 11.35 12.75
C GLU A 124 17.97 10.16 12.01
N LEU A 125 17.18 9.43 11.20
CA LEU A 125 17.70 8.34 10.36
C LEU A 125 18.78 8.81 9.39
N LYS A 126 18.64 10.03 8.86
CA LYS A 126 19.64 10.60 7.95
C LYS A 126 20.95 10.91 8.68
N LEU A 127 20.87 11.47 9.89
CA LEU A 127 22.05 11.69 10.74
C LEU A 127 22.74 10.37 11.12
N TYR A 128 21.98 9.32 11.40
CA TYR A 128 22.54 8.00 11.66
C TYR A 128 23.22 7.39 10.44
N CYS A 129 22.66 7.54 9.22
CA CYS A 129 23.34 7.11 7.99
C CYS A 129 24.70 7.82 7.83
N ASP A 130 24.76 9.12 8.08
CA ASP A 130 25.98 9.90 7.97
C ASP A 130 27.01 9.46 9.03
N LEU A 131 26.56 9.19 10.26
CA LEU A 131 27.40 8.69 11.34
C LEU A 131 27.93 7.27 11.08
N LEU A 132 27.10 6.36 10.57
CA LEU A 132 27.50 5.00 10.17
C LEU A 132 28.58 5.06 9.08
N MET A 133 28.40 5.92 8.08
CA MET A 133 29.39 6.13 7.03
C MET A 133 30.71 6.67 7.57
N GLN A 134 30.66 7.61 8.52
CA GLN A 134 31.85 8.14 9.17
C GLN A 134 32.57 7.07 10.00
N GLN A 135 31.86 6.27 10.78
CA GLN A 135 32.42 5.17 11.58
C GLN A 135 33.07 4.09 10.69
N VAL A 136 32.42 3.70 9.59
CA VAL A 136 33.01 2.78 8.60
C VAL A 136 34.28 3.36 7.97
N HIS A 137 34.29 4.66 7.68
CA HIS A 137 35.48 5.34 7.14
C HIS A 137 36.64 5.36 8.12
N VAL A 138 36.37 5.61 9.41
CA VAL A 138 37.38 5.58 10.47
C VAL A 138 37.95 4.16 10.62
N ILE A 139 37.10 3.13 10.66
CA ILE A 139 37.57 1.73 10.72
C ILE A 139 38.46 1.40 9.51
N LYS A 140 38.04 1.81 8.30
CA LYS A 140 38.79 1.59 7.08
C LYS A 140 40.16 2.27 7.10
N ASN A 141 40.23 3.53 7.52
CA ASN A 141 41.47 4.30 7.58
C ASN A 141 42.41 3.77 8.67
N SER A 142 41.88 3.41 9.84
CA SER A 142 42.65 2.81 10.94
C SER A 142 43.19 1.43 10.58
N ALA A 143 42.48 0.65 9.76
CA ALA A 143 42.98 -0.63 9.24
C ALA A 143 44.10 -0.47 8.20
N GLN A 144 44.13 0.65 7.48
CA GLN A 144 45.06 0.95 6.39
C GLN A 144 46.16 1.95 6.79
N ALA A 145 46.35 2.19 8.09
CA ALA A 145 47.30 3.16 8.58
C ALA A 145 48.75 2.76 8.20
N PRO A 146 49.61 3.73 7.85
CA PRO A 146 50.98 3.48 7.36
C PRO A 146 51.89 2.82 8.41
N ASP A 147 51.61 3.00 9.69
CA ASP A 147 52.33 2.37 10.82
C ASP A 147 51.73 1.01 11.24
N GLY A 148 50.82 0.46 10.44
CA GLY A 148 50.07 -0.76 10.71
C GLY A 148 48.68 -0.51 11.31
N PRO A 149 47.84 -1.56 11.43
CA PRO A 149 46.44 -1.42 11.83
C PRO A 149 46.29 -0.92 13.27
N GLN A 150 45.52 0.16 13.46
CA GLN A 150 45.23 0.70 14.79
C GLN A 150 44.07 -0.05 15.45
N ILE A 151 44.39 -1.19 16.07
CA ILE A 151 43.43 -2.16 16.62
C ILE A 151 42.52 -1.54 17.70
N GLU A 152 43.06 -0.75 18.63
CA GLU A 152 42.25 -0.12 19.68
C GLU A 152 41.20 0.86 19.12
N ASN A 153 41.61 1.73 18.20
CA ASN A 153 40.71 2.68 17.54
C ASN A 153 39.64 1.99 16.68
N MET A 154 40.01 0.87 16.03
CA MET A 154 39.05 0.02 15.32
C MET A 154 38.06 -0.67 16.25
N ASP A 155 38.49 -1.22 17.40
CA ASP A 155 37.58 -1.89 18.36
C ASP A 155 36.57 -0.88 18.93
N GLU A 156 37.05 0.29 19.35
CA GLU A 156 36.19 1.37 19.85
C GLU A 156 35.19 1.83 18.80
N THR A 157 35.65 2.08 17.56
CA THR A 157 34.76 2.50 16.48
C THR A 157 33.78 1.39 16.08
N THR A 158 34.17 0.11 16.15
CA THR A 158 33.29 -1.03 15.86
C THR A 158 32.18 -1.18 16.90
N ARG A 159 32.50 -0.94 18.18
CA ARG A 159 31.49 -0.88 19.26
C ARG A 159 30.50 0.27 19.05
N LEU A 160 31.00 1.45 18.71
CA LEU A 160 30.17 2.62 18.39
C LEU A 160 29.29 2.39 17.15
N LEU A 161 29.82 1.70 16.14
CA LEU A 161 29.08 1.28 14.95
C LEU A 161 27.92 0.36 15.31
N GLY A 162 28.15 -0.64 16.16
CA GLY A 162 27.10 -1.53 16.67
C GLY A 162 25.97 -0.76 17.37
N ALA A 163 26.33 0.15 18.28
CA ALA A 163 25.36 0.98 18.99
C ALA A 163 24.57 1.92 18.04
N THR A 164 25.23 2.43 17.00
CA THR A 164 24.60 3.29 15.99
C THR A 164 23.64 2.49 15.10
N CYS A 165 24.01 1.26 14.71
CA CYS A 165 23.13 0.33 13.99
C CYS A 165 21.88 -0.02 14.81
N ASP A 166 22.03 -0.34 16.10
CA ASP A 166 20.91 -0.65 16.98
C ASP A 166 19.94 0.53 17.11
N THR A 167 20.49 1.74 17.25
CA THR A 167 19.68 2.97 17.34
C THR A 167 18.99 3.26 16.01
N PHE A 168 19.68 3.12 14.88
CA PHE A 168 19.10 3.24 13.55
C PHE A 168 17.92 2.29 13.33
N ILE A 169 18.09 1.01 13.68
CA ILE A 169 17.04 0.00 13.54
C ILE A 169 15.85 0.34 14.43
N LYS A 170 16.06 0.77 15.68
CA LYS A 170 14.98 1.20 16.58
C LYS A 170 14.22 2.40 16.02
N THR A 171 14.92 3.44 15.56
CA THR A 171 14.28 4.63 14.98
C THR A 171 13.55 4.30 13.67
N LEU A 172 14.08 3.37 12.88
CA LEU A 172 13.42 2.88 11.67
C LEU A 172 12.15 2.09 12.02
N ASP A 173 12.22 1.22 13.02
CA ASP A 173 11.06 0.50 13.55
C ASP A 173 10.00 1.46 14.09
N ASP A 174 10.40 2.52 14.79
CA ASP A 174 9.49 3.57 15.22
C ASP A 174 8.89 4.36 14.04
N CYS A 175 9.63 4.59 12.96
CA CYS A 175 9.06 5.15 11.73
C CYS A 175 8.04 4.21 11.11
N MET A 176 8.37 2.92 11.03
CA MET A 176 7.47 1.90 10.51
C MET A 176 6.23 1.78 11.37
N LYS A 177 6.34 1.85 12.71
CA LYS A 177 5.22 1.90 13.65
C LYS A 177 4.42 3.17 13.53
N LEU A 178 5.03 4.34 13.35
CA LEU A 178 4.28 5.58 13.13
C LEU A 178 3.54 5.56 11.79
N ALA A 179 4.11 4.92 10.77
CA ALA A 179 3.44 4.66 9.50
C ALA A 179 2.36 3.57 9.61
N ALA A 180 2.58 2.54 10.43
CA ALA A 180 1.72 1.37 10.60
C ALA A 180 0.62 1.57 11.65
N ASN A 181 0.77 2.44 12.65
CA ASN A 181 -0.29 2.82 13.59
C ASN A 181 -1.34 3.72 12.92
N GLY A 182 -1.07 4.20 11.71
CA GLY A 182 -2.12 4.64 10.77
C GLY A 182 -2.95 3.49 10.18
N ILE A 183 -2.58 2.23 10.42
CA ILE A 183 -3.11 1.01 9.78
C ILE A 183 -3.56 -0.04 10.83
N TYR A 184 -2.93 -0.13 12.01
CA TYR A 184 -3.12 -1.18 13.00
C TYR A 184 -3.55 -0.65 14.38
N GLU A 185 -4.79 -0.21 14.51
CA GLU A 185 -5.55 -0.43 15.76
C GLU A 185 -6.85 -1.13 15.39
N MET A 186 -6.83 -2.46 15.34
CA MET A 186 -8.04 -3.28 15.42
C MET A 186 -7.70 -4.56 16.20
N PRO A 187 -8.38 -4.86 17.32
CA PRO A 187 -8.27 -6.15 17.98
C PRO A 187 -8.90 -7.23 17.07
N ILE A 188 -8.17 -8.32 16.86
CA ILE A 188 -8.64 -9.48 16.12
C ILE A 188 -9.53 -10.30 17.06
N ASN A 189 -10.85 -10.14 16.95
CA ASN A 189 -11.79 -11.16 17.42
C ASN A 189 -12.24 -11.99 16.22
N ASN A 190 -11.66 -13.19 16.10
CA ASN A 190 -12.12 -14.23 15.20
C ASN A 190 -13.40 -14.85 15.77
N GLU A 191 -14.57 -14.39 15.34
CA GLU A 191 -15.77 -15.22 15.36
C GLU A 191 -16.18 -15.55 13.92
N VAL A 192 -16.07 -16.84 13.60
CA VAL A 192 -16.49 -17.43 12.33
C VAL A 192 -18.02 -17.43 12.30
N ILE A 193 -18.61 -16.47 11.60
CA ILE A 193 -20.05 -16.45 11.32
C ILE A 193 -20.32 -17.34 10.11
N LEU A 194 -20.80 -18.56 10.36
CA LEU A 194 -21.38 -19.46 9.34
C LEU A 194 -22.67 -18.85 8.76
N PRO A 195 -22.92 -18.95 7.44
CA PRO A 195 -24.14 -18.43 6.83
C PRO A 195 -25.37 -19.27 7.22
N PRO A 196 -26.56 -18.65 7.37
CA PRO A 196 -27.77 -19.36 7.76
C PRO A 196 -28.30 -20.23 6.63
N ILE A 197 -28.58 -21.50 6.95
CA ILE A 197 -29.25 -22.46 6.06
C ILE A 197 -30.74 -22.07 5.97
N THR A 198 -31.16 -21.57 4.83
CA THR A 198 -32.58 -21.29 4.54
C THR A 198 -33.32 -22.60 4.28
N ILE A 199 -34.05 -23.09 5.29
CA ILE A 199 -35.01 -24.19 5.11
C ILE A 199 -36.24 -23.65 4.36
N LYS A 200 -36.42 -24.07 3.10
CA LYS A 200 -37.66 -23.83 2.34
C LYS A 200 -38.81 -24.61 3.00
N LYS A 201 -39.71 -23.91 3.70
CA LYS A 201 -41.02 -24.47 4.09
C LYS A 201 -41.83 -24.80 2.83
N VAL A 202 -42.02 -26.08 2.56
CA VAL A 202 -42.96 -26.57 1.54
C VAL A 202 -44.38 -26.30 2.02
N PHE A 203 -45.10 -25.45 1.28
CA PHE A 203 -46.51 -25.16 1.50
C PHE A 203 -47.35 -26.33 0.95
N LYS A 204 -47.92 -27.17 1.81
CA LYS A 204 -48.91 -28.17 1.40
C LYS A 204 -50.24 -27.46 1.12
N ARG A 205 -50.60 -27.32 -0.17
CA ARG A 205 -51.98 -27.01 -0.59
C ARG A 205 -52.83 -28.27 -0.47
N SER A 206 -53.89 -28.18 0.32
CA SER A 206 -55.01 -29.10 0.34
C SER A 206 -55.69 -29.13 -1.03
N ASN A 207 -56.09 -30.31 -1.50
CA ASN A 207 -57.08 -30.41 -2.56
C ASN A 207 -58.11 -31.46 -2.18
N SER A 208 -59.33 -31.00 -1.95
CA SER A 208 -60.54 -31.79 -1.79
C SER A 208 -60.99 -32.28 -3.17
N GLY A 209 -60.97 -33.58 -3.41
CA GLY A 209 -61.57 -34.21 -4.59
C GLY A 209 -62.87 -34.90 -4.19
N LYS A 210 -64.00 -34.28 -4.54
CA LYS A 210 -65.29 -34.96 -4.68
C LYS A 210 -65.29 -35.66 -6.05
N THR A 211 -65.53 -36.96 -6.08
CA THR A 211 -66.55 -37.65 -6.89
C THR A 211 -66.53 -39.12 -6.54
#